data_AF-A0A523XAV5-F1
#
_entry.id   AF-A0A523XAV5-F1
#
_cell.length_a   1.000
_cell.length_b   1.000
_cell.length_c   1.000
_cell.angle_alpha   90.00
_cell.angle_beta   90.00
_cell.angle_gamma   90.00
#
_symmetry.space_group_name_H-M   'P 1'
#
loop_
_entity.id
_entity.type
_entity.pdbx_description
1 polymer ?
#
loop_
_entity_poly.entity_id
_entity_poly.type
_entity_poly.pdbx_seq_one_letter_code
_entity_poly.pdbx_strand_id
1 'polypeptide(L)'
;MTWISWNSPAPRGRGSRGGFPGSRSAGRGDLRVCAVHELAIAQNIVDIAVAAAEREHAQRITRINVVSGEMRGIVPMQLTFCFEVLAENTIASGAYLNLEIVPVTGRCRKCGETFTVKDFLYICPRCQSSDIELTGGTELRIKDIEVE
;
A
#
# COMPACT_ATOMS: atom_id res chain seq x y z
N MET A 1 -16.54 -3.24 -14.72
CA MET A 1 -15.67 -3.64 -13.60
C MET A 1 -14.56 -4.47 -14.19
N THR A 2 -13.44 -3.84 -14.53
CA THR A 2 -12.39 -4.47 -15.33
C THR A 2 -11.09 -4.39 -14.54
N TRP A 3 -10.60 -5.55 -14.13
CA TRP A 3 -9.39 -5.77 -13.35
C TRP A 3 -8.28 -6.26 -14.29
N ILE A 4 -7.08 -5.68 -14.27
CA ILE A 4 -5.93 -6.23 -15.00
C ILE A 4 -4.63 -6.05 -14.19
N SER A 5 -3.93 -7.16 -13.92
CA SER A 5 -2.62 -7.21 -13.24
C SER A 5 -1.49 -6.75 -14.17
N TRP A 6 -0.55 -5.96 -13.64
CA TRP A 6 0.62 -5.46 -14.38
C TRP A 6 1.92 -6.12 -13.95
N ASN A 7 2.81 -6.32 -14.93
CA ASN A 7 4.22 -6.61 -14.76
C ASN A 7 5.01 -5.61 -15.64
N SER A 8 6.10 -5.04 -15.10
CA SER A 8 7.15 -4.21 -15.74
C SER A 8 7.11 -2.67 -15.57
N PRO A 9 8.31 -2.00 -15.57
CA PRO A 9 8.68 -0.98 -14.59
C PRO A 9 8.73 0.47 -15.10
N ALA A 10 8.69 1.42 -14.15
CA ALA A 10 8.64 2.87 -14.35
C ALA A 10 9.98 3.55 -14.72
N PRO A 11 9.97 4.64 -15.51
CA PRO A 11 11.12 5.53 -15.67
C PRO A 11 11.07 6.74 -14.71
N ARG A 12 12.26 7.25 -14.35
CA ARG A 12 12.46 8.38 -13.42
C ARG A 12 12.47 9.72 -14.18
N GLY A 13 11.77 10.73 -13.65
CA GLY A 13 11.84 12.13 -14.07
C GLY A 13 12.12 13.06 -12.88
N ARG A 14 12.90 14.13 -13.12
CA ARG A 14 13.60 14.98 -12.14
C ARG A 14 13.15 16.45 -12.26
N GLY A 15 13.08 17.17 -11.13
CA GLY A 15 13.14 18.64 -11.03
C GLY A 15 11.77 19.33 -10.88
N SER A 16 11.61 20.49 -10.25
CA SER A 16 12.53 21.43 -9.58
C SER A 16 11.71 22.40 -8.72
N ARG A 17 12.35 22.95 -7.67
CA ARG A 17 11.76 23.78 -6.60
C ARG A 17 11.22 25.13 -7.09
N GLY A 18 10.07 25.55 -6.54
CA GLY A 18 9.59 26.94 -6.53
C GLY A 18 8.72 27.16 -5.30
N GLY A 19 9.12 28.09 -4.42
CA GLY A 19 8.40 28.42 -3.18
C GLY A 19 7.38 29.55 -3.37
N PHE A 20 6.27 29.48 -2.62
CA PHE A 20 5.21 30.50 -2.57
C PHE A 20 5.02 31.03 -1.14
N PRO A 21 4.74 32.34 -0.93
CA PRO A 21 4.50 32.89 0.39
C PRO A 21 3.00 32.95 0.76
N GLY A 22 2.67 32.50 1.99
CA GLY A 22 1.56 32.87 2.89
C GLY A 22 0.12 32.94 2.35
N SER A 23 -0.93 32.46 3.00
CA SER A 23 -1.17 32.06 4.39
C SER A 23 -2.60 31.50 4.45
N ARG A 24 -2.84 30.45 5.25
CA ARG A 24 -4.07 30.22 6.03
C ARG A 24 -3.81 29.04 6.97
N SER A 25 -4.05 29.30 8.25
CA SER A 25 -3.82 28.40 9.37
C SER A 25 -4.85 27.27 9.41
N ALA A 26 -4.44 26.09 8.96
CA ALA A 26 -4.99 24.82 9.46
C ALA A 26 -3.93 24.20 10.38
N GLY A 27 -4.38 23.52 11.44
CA GLY A 27 -3.58 23.12 12.60
C GLY A 27 -2.22 22.51 12.24
N ARG A 28 -1.18 22.91 13.00
CA ARG A 28 0.15 22.29 12.95
C ARG A 28 0.05 20.85 13.45
N GLY A 29 -0.34 19.94 12.58
CA GLY A 29 0.12 18.56 12.64
C GLY A 29 1.61 18.59 12.30
N ASP A 30 2.43 18.22 13.25
CA ASP A 30 3.88 18.16 13.10
C ASP A 30 4.21 17.25 11.89
N LEU A 31 4.69 17.82 10.77
CA LEU A 31 5.10 17.12 9.54
C LEU A 31 6.32 16.19 9.76
N ARG A 32 6.59 15.80 11.02
CA ARG A 32 7.73 15.00 11.47
C ARG A 32 7.44 13.51 11.60
N VAL A 33 6.22 13.02 11.32
CA VAL A 33 5.86 11.61 11.61
C VAL A 33 5.15 10.91 10.45
N CYS A 34 5.59 11.16 9.21
CA CYS A 34 5.56 10.10 8.21
C CYS A 34 6.91 9.40 8.32
N ALA A 35 6.95 8.20 8.90
CA ALA A 35 8.16 7.39 8.78
C ALA A 35 8.51 7.25 7.29
N VAL A 36 9.81 7.30 6.98
CA VAL A 36 10.31 7.26 5.59
C VAL A 36 9.77 6.03 4.84
N HIS A 37 9.52 4.94 5.56
CA HIS A 37 8.95 3.71 5.03
C HIS A 37 7.54 3.92 4.43
N GLU A 38 6.60 4.45 5.21
CA GLU A 38 5.21 4.68 4.80
C GLU A 38 5.09 5.81 3.77
N LEU A 39 5.90 6.86 3.88
CA LEU A 39 5.92 7.93 2.89
C LEU A 39 6.31 7.40 1.50
N ALA A 40 7.35 6.55 1.43
CA ALA A 40 7.78 5.96 0.17
C ALA A 40 6.72 5.03 -0.42
N ILE A 41 6.00 4.28 0.41
CA ILE A 41 4.90 3.42 -0.04
C ILE A 41 3.73 4.26 -0.55
N ALA A 42 3.31 5.27 0.22
CA ALA A 42 2.23 6.18 -0.16
C ALA A 42 2.53 6.90 -1.49
N GLN A 43 3.76 7.40 -1.67
CA GLN A 43 4.18 8.02 -2.93
C GLN A 43 4.04 7.05 -4.10
N ASN A 44 4.51 5.82 -3.94
CA ASN A 44 4.42 4.82 -5.00
C ASN A 44 2.96 4.48 -5.33
N ILE A 45 2.08 4.41 -4.32
CA ILE A 45 0.65 4.18 -4.52
C ILE A 45 0.03 5.32 -5.34
N VAL A 46 0.29 6.57 -4.96
CA VAL A 46 -0.22 7.75 -5.68
C VAL A 46 0.29 7.76 -7.12
N ASP A 47 1.59 7.56 -7.32
CA ASP A 47 2.21 7.58 -8.65
C ASP A 47 1.59 6.51 -9.58
N ILE A 48 1.45 5.27 -9.08
CA ILE A 48 0.84 4.19 -9.86
C ILE A 48 -0.63 4.49 -10.15
N ALA A 49 -1.37 4.98 -9.15
CA ALA A 49 -2.80 5.21 -9.30
C ALA A 49 -3.10 6.35 -10.29
N VAL A 50 -2.36 7.46 -10.18
CA VAL A 50 -2.47 8.59 -11.13
C VAL A 50 -2.09 8.14 -12.53
N ALA A 51 -0.97 7.45 -12.71
CA ALA A 51 -0.55 6.95 -14.02
C ALA A 51 -1.53 5.93 -14.62
N ALA A 52 -2.24 5.16 -13.79
CA ALA A 52 -3.29 4.25 -14.25
C ALA A 52 -4.55 5.01 -14.70
N ALA A 53 -5.00 5.98 -13.90
CA ALA A 53 -6.18 6.78 -14.20
C ALA A 53 -5.98 7.69 -15.44
N GLU A 54 -4.79 8.28 -15.62
CA GLU A 54 -4.44 9.07 -16.80
C GLU A 54 -4.51 8.24 -18.10
N ARG A 55 -4.06 6.97 -18.06
CA ARG A 55 -4.15 6.05 -19.22
C ARG A 55 -5.59 5.73 -19.62
N GLU A 56 -6.50 5.75 -18.66
CA GLU A 56 -7.94 5.52 -18.88
C GLU A 56 -8.71 6.83 -19.10
N HIS A 57 -8.01 7.97 -19.20
CA HIS A 57 -8.60 9.31 -19.33
C HIS A 57 -9.62 9.65 -18.23
N ALA A 58 -9.46 9.08 -17.04
CA ALA A 58 -10.29 9.40 -15.89
C ALA A 58 -10.05 10.83 -15.41
N GLN A 59 -11.10 11.47 -14.92
CA GLN A 59 -11.04 12.82 -14.35
C GLN A 59 -10.73 12.79 -12.86
N ARG A 60 -11.12 11.71 -12.17
CA ARG A 60 -10.95 11.60 -10.71
C ARG A 60 -10.78 10.15 -10.26
N ILE A 61 -9.96 9.95 -9.23
CA ILE A 61 -9.87 8.68 -8.50
C ILE A 61 -10.75 8.81 -7.24
N THR A 62 -11.63 7.83 -7.01
CA THR A 62 -12.56 7.84 -5.86
C THR A 62 -12.10 6.91 -4.74
N ARG A 63 -11.50 5.76 -5.10
CA ARG A 63 -10.98 4.79 -4.14
C ARG A 63 -9.77 4.06 -4.70
N ILE A 64 -8.82 3.78 -3.81
CA ILE A 64 -7.68 2.89 -4.09
C ILE A 64 -7.72 1.76 -3.07
N ASN A 65 -7.86 0.52 -3.56
CA ASN A 65 -7.84 -0.67 -2.72
C ASN A 65 -6.42 -1.26 -2.75
N VAL A 66 -5.78 -1.39 -1.59
CA VAL A 66 -4.41 -1.91 -1.44
C VAL A 66 -4.45 -3.15 -0.56
N VAL A 67 -3.73 -4.18 -0.98
CA VAL A 67 -3.49 -5.40 -0.20
C VAL A 67 -2.09 -5.35 0.35
N SER A 68 -1.95 -5.46 1.67
CA SER A 68 -0.67 -5.55 2.36
C SER A 68 -0.63 -6.80 3.22
N GLY A 69 0.42 -7.59 3.05
CA GLY A 69 0.74 -8.67 3.96
C GLY A 69 1.18 -8.14 5.33
N GLU A 70 0.83 -8.84 6.39
CA GLU A 70 1.17 -8.51 7.78
C GLU A 70 2.70 -8.37 7.99
N MET A 71 3.51 -9.15 7.27
CA MET A 71 4.98 -9.06 7.36
C MET A 71 5.54 -7.75 6.79
N ARG A 72 4.74 -6.97 6.06
CA ARG A 72 5.17 -5.63 5.60
C ARG A 72 5.28 -4.64 6.75
N GLY A 73 4.59 -4.89 7.87
CA GLY A 73 4.65 -4.02 9.04
C GLY A 73 4.11 -2.61 8.80
N ILE A 74 3.28 -2.42 7.77
CA ILE A 74 2.69 -1.12 7.43
C ILE A 74 1.77 -0.68 8.57
N VAL A 75 1.98 0.55 9.06
CA VAL A 75 1.07 1.18 10.01
C VAL A 75 -0.06 1.89 9.25
N PRO A 76 -1.33 1.39 9.30
CA PRO A 76 -2.40 1.89 8.43
C PRO A 76 -2.63 3.40 8.58
N MET A 77 -2.66 3.91 9.82
CA MET A 77 -2.89 5.34 10.06
C MET A 77 -1.78 6.22 9.47
N GLN A 78 -0.52 5.77 9.52
CA GLN A 78 0.60 6.52 8.94
C GLN A 78 0.51 6.49 7.42
N LEU A 79 0.23 5.32 6.83
CA LEU A 79 0.09 5.20 5.38
C LEU A 79 -1.04 6.09 4.85
N THR A 80 -2.20 6.06 5.49
CA THR A 80 -3.35 6.90 5.12
C THR A 80 -3.01 8.39 5.21
N PHE A 81 -2.37 8.82 6.30
CA PHE A 81 -1.94 10.21 6.45
C PHE A 81 -0.95 10.64 5.36
N CYS A 82 0.10 9.85 5.10
CA CYS A 82 1.07 10.17 4.06
C CYS A 82 0.43 10.17 2.67
N PHE A 83 -0.53 9.26 2.42
CA PHE A 83 -1.31 9.23 1.19
C PHE A 83 -2.12 10.51 1.00
N GLU A 84 -2.88 10.95 2.02
CA GLU A 84 -3.69 12.17 1.96
C GLU A 84 -2.84 13.39 1.59
N VAL A 85 -1.71 13.57 2.29
CA VAL A 85 -0.77 14.69 2.04
C VAL A 85 -0.23 14.67 0.61
N LEU A 86 0.11 13.50 0.07
CA LEU A 86 0.63 13.36 -1.29
C LEU A 86 -0.46 13.49 -2.36
N ALA A 87 -1.71 13.12 -2.03
CA ALA A 87 -2.83 13.13 -2.96
C ALA A 87 -3.43 14.52 -3.18
N GLU A 88 -3.27 15.47 -2.24
CA GLU A 88 -3.91 16.79 -2.22
C GLU A 88 -3.82 17.56 -3.56
N ASN A 89 -2.72 17.40 -4.30
CA ASN A 89 -2.47 18.10 -5.57
C ASN A 89 -2.52 17.19 -6.81
N THR A 90 -3.28 16.09 -6.74
CA THR A 90 -3.41 15.10 -7.82
C THR A 90 -4.89 14.79 -8.10
N ILE A 91 -5.17 14.02 -9.16
CA ILE A 91 -6.52 13.49 -9.43
C ILE A 91 -7.01 12.48 -8.37
N ALA A 92 -6.15 12.09 -7.42
CA ALA A 92 -6.49 11.29 -6.25
C ALA A 92 -6.87 12.14 -5.03
N SER A 93 -6.93 13.47 -5.15
CA SER A 93 -7.33 14.34 -4.04
C SER A 93 -8.71 13.97 -3.53
N GLY A 94 -8.81 13.67 -2.23
CA GLY A 94 -10.04 13.20 -1.57
C GLY A 94 -10.43 11.75 -1.86
N ALA A 95 -9.57 10.96 -2.52
CA ALA A 95 -9.81 9.53 -2.72
C ALA A 95 -9.72 8.76 -1.40
N TYR A 96 -10.52 7.70 -1.26
CA TYR A 96 -10.43 6.81 -0.10
C TYR A 96 -9.34 5.74 -0.30
N LEU A 97 -8.37 5.67 0.61
CA LEU A 97 -7.40 4.59 0.65
C LEU A 97 -7.92 3.46 1.54
N ASN A 98 -8.29 2.32 0.93
CA ASN A 98 -8.70 1.12 1.64
C ASN A 98 -7.52 0.14 1.73
N LEU A 99 -7.17 -0.28 2.95
CA LEU A 99 -6.05 -1.19 3.20
C LEU A 99 -6.55 -2.54 3.74
N GLU A 100 -6.38 -3.59 2.95
CA GLU A 100 -6.68 -4.97 3.31
C GLU A 100 -5.40 -5.65 3.84
N ILE A 101 -5.40 -6.03 5.13
CA ILE A 101 -4.27 -6.72 5.74
C ILE A 101 -4.43 -8.24 5.60
N VAL A 102 -3.47 -8.88 4.93
CA VAL A 102 -3.43 -10.33 4.75
C VAL A 102 -2.54 -10.94 5.83
N PRO A 103 -3.04 -11.87 6.64
CA PRO A 103 -2.26 -12.48 7.71
C PRO A 103 -1.15 -13.36 7.16
N VAL A 104 -0.13 -13.61 7.97
CA VAL A 104 0.92 -14.57 7.60
C VAL A 104 0.34 -15.98 7.49
N THR A 105 0.49 -16.61 6.33
CA THR A 105 0.10 -18.01 6.13
C THR A 105 1.30 -18.84 5.73
N GLY A 106 1.30 -20.09 6.18
CA GLY A 106 2.36 -21.03 5.86
C GLY A 106 1.82 -22.42 5.55
N ARG A 107 2.60 -23.17 4.79
CA ARG A 107 2.39 -24.56 4.45
C ARG A 107 3.50 -25.42 5.04
N CYS A 108 3.15 -26.44 5.80
CA CYS A 108 4.13 -27.40 6.28
C CYS A 108 4.61 -28.29 5.14
N ARG A 109 5.93 -28.35 4.93
CA ARG A 109 6.53 -29.21 3.87
C ARG A 109 6.49 -30.70 4.20
N LYS A 110 6.34 -31.07 5.47
CA LYS A 110 6.26 -32.48 5.90
C LYS A 110 4.89 -33.10 5.76
N CYS A 111 3.82 -32.39 6.15
CA CYS A 111 2.46 -32.95 6.16
C CYS A 111 1.49 -32.26 5.19
N GLY A 112 1.92 -31.17 4.54
CA GLY A 112 1.13 -30.42 3.57
C GLY A 112 0.11 -29.46 4.17
N GLU A 113 -0.04 -29.41 5.50
CA GLU A 113 -1.02 -28.58 6.21
C GLU A 113 -0.78 -27.09 5.97
N THR A 114 -1.82 -26.35 5.58
CA THR A 114 -1.80 -24.89 5.45
C THR A 114 -2.46 -24.24 6.65
N PHE A 115 -1.79 -23.28 7.28
CA PHE A 115 -2.29 -22.61 8.47
C PHE A 115 -1.84 -21.16 8.54
N THR A 116 -2.59 -20.34 9.28
CA THR A 116 -2.19 -18.97 9.63
C THR A 116 -1.15 -19.02 10.75
N VAL A 117 -0.02 -18.35 10.55
CA VAL A 117 1.02 -18.19 11.57
C VAL A 117 0.52 -17.14 12.56
N LYS A 118 0.42 -17.52 13.84
CA LYS A 118 0.08 -16.62 14.94
C LYS A 118 1.33 -16.34 15.76
N ASP A 119 1.48 -15.12 16.26
CA ASP A 119 2.58 -14.71 17.13
C ASP A 119 3.98 -15.03 16.58
N PHE A 120 4.11 -15.07 15.25
CA PHE A 120 5.34 -15.47 14.54
C PHE A 120 5.87 -16.86 14.93
N LEU A 121 4.99 -17.76 15.38
CA LEU A 121 5.33 -19.14 15.71
C LEU A 121 5.21 -20.04 14.47
N TYR A 122 6.34 -20.32 13.83
CA TYR A 122 6.42 -21.16 12.63
C TYR A 122 6.49 -22.66 12.96
N ILE A 123 5.47 -23.15 13.67
CA ILE A 123 5.34 -24.58 14.01
C ILE A 123 4.03 -25.11 13.47
N CYS A 124 4.09 -26.21 12.72
CA CYS A 124 2.90 -26.85 12.19
C CYS A 124 2.01 -27.36 13.33
N PRO A 125 0.72 -26.96 13.41
CA PRO A 125 -0.18 -27.42 14.46
C PRO A 125 -0.50 -28.92 14.37
N ARG A 126 -0.31 -29.54 13.19
CA ARG A 126 -0.62 -30.95 12.96
C ARG A 126 0.53 -31.89 13.30
N CYS A 127 1.75 -31.59 12.83
CA CYS A 127 2.90 -32.50 12.97
C CYS A 127 4.06 -31.93 13.78
N GLN A 128 3.92 -30.71 14.32
CA GLN A 128 4.93 -29.99 15.10
C GLN A 128 6.26 -29.75 14.37
N SER A 129 6.29 -29.92 13.05
CA SER A 129 7.44 -29.58 12.22
C SER A 129 7.62 -28.07 12.16
N SER A 130 8.87 -27.62 12.23
CA SER A 130 9.30 -26.24 11.96
C SER A 130 9.62 -25.98 10.48
N ASP A 131 9.57 -27.02 9.64
CA ASP A 131 9.77 -26.91 8.19
C ASP A 131 8.51 -26.36 7.52
N ILE A 132 8.37 -25.02 7.58
CA ILE A 132 7.23 -24.25 7.09
C ILE A 132 7.67 -23.36 5.92
N GLU A 133 6.93 -23.44 4.84
CA GLU A 133 7.01 -22.53 3.71
C GLU A 133 5.99 -21.41 3.88
N LEU A 134 6.41 -20.15 3.75
CA LEU A 134 5.46 -19.02 3.77
C LEU A 134 4.71 -18.95 2.44
N THR A 135 3.39 -18.93 2.51
CA THR A 135 2.49 -18.89 1.35
C THR A 135 1.72 -17.58 1.23
N GLY A 136 1.76 -16.73 2.26
CA GLY A 136 1.12 -15.41 2.23
C GLY A 136 1.49 -14.54 3.43
N GLY A 137 1.06 -13.29 3.40
CA GLY A 137 1.41 -12.26 4.38
C GLY A 137 2.67 -11.45 4.02
N THR A 138 3.18 -11.59 2.79
CA THR A 138 4.34 -10.84 2.26
C THR A 138 3.96 -9.91 1.10
N GLU A 139 2.68 -9.85 0.73
CA GLU A 139 2.19 -9.11 -0.42
C GLU A 139 2.26 -7.60 -0.17
N LEU A 140 2.42 -6.82 -1.23
CA LEU A 140 2.13 -5.39 -1.23
C LEU A 140 1.75 -5.01 -2.66
N ARG A 141 0.48 -4.74 -2.90
CA ARG A 141 -0.01 -4.42 -4.25
C ARG A 141 -1.29 -3.59 -4.20
N ILE A 142 -1.48 -2.77 -5.23
CA ILE A 142 -2.78 -2.20 -5.54
C ILE A 142 -3.65 -3.32 -6.09
N LYS A 143 -4.81 -3.51 -5.48
CA LYS A 143 -5.82 -4.51 -5.83
C LYS A 143 -6.64 -4.02 -7.00
N ASP A 144 -7.20 -2.81 -6.86
CA ASP A 144 -7.99 -2.13 -7.88
C ASP A 144 -8.08 -0.63 -7.55
N ILE A 145 -8.47 0.16 -8.56
CA ILE A 145 -8.63 1.62 -8.48
C ILE A 145 -10.02 1.95 -9.04
N GLU A 146 -10.82 2.66 -8.27
CA GLU A 146 -12.13 3.17 -8.69
C GLU A 146 -11.96 4.60 -9.20
N VAL A 147 -12.51 4.89 -10.39
CA VAL A 147 -12.35 6.17 -11.11
C VAL A 147 -13.67 6.69 -11.67
N GLU A 148 -13.71 8.00 -11.95
CA GLU A 148 -14.79 8.75 -12.62
C GLU A 148 -14.26 9.51 -13.84
#